data_AF-X1QRD8-F1
#
_entry.id   AF-X1QRD8-F1
#
_cell.length_a   1.000
_cell.length_b   1.000
_cell.length_c   1.000
_cell.angle_alpha   90.00
_cell.angle_beta   90.00
_cell.angle_gamma   90.00
#
_symmetry.space_group_name_H-M   'P 1'
#
loop_
_entity.id
_entity.type
_entity.pdbx_description
1 polymer ?
#
loop_
_entity_poly.entity_id
_entity_poly.type
_entity_poly.pdbx_seq_one_letter_code
_entity_poly.pdbx_strand_id
1 'polypeptide(L)'
;MPKPSLRSKAQKRKKLKTPGNQSVSHYWRKKPSKAQCAICKKSLQAVPRLRPAKMKKTTRVSRRANRPESGRYCAKCLQTLLKESVWQSEA
;
A
#
# COMPACT_ATOMS: atom_id res chain seq x y z
N MET A 1 6.26 33.93 0.31
CA MET A 1 6.53 32.75 -0.57
C MET A 1 6.50 31.46 0.27
N PRO A 2 5.93 30.32 -0.20
CA PRO A 2 5.85 29.09 0.59
C PRO A 2 7.22 28.58 1.02
N LYS A 3 7.29 27.91 2.19
CA LYS A 3 8.51 27.28 2.70
C LYS A 3 9.13 26.39 1.60
N PRO A 4 10.46 26.40 1.37
CA PRO A 4 11.09 25.66 0.27
C PRO A 4 10.67 24.19 0.18
N SER A 5 10.52 23.50 1.32
CA SER A 5 10.07 22.10 1.38
C SER A 5 8.68 21.87 0.76
N LEU A 6 7.78 22.85 0.88
CA LEU A 6 6.41 22.81 0.37
C LEU A 6 6.32 23.15 -1.12
N ARG A 7 7.40 23.63 -1.74
CA ARG A 7 7.47 23.94 -3.18
C ARG A 7 7.59 22.67 -4.03
N SER A 8 8.12 21.59 -3.45
CA SER A 8 8.27 20.29 -4.12
C SER A 8 6.93 19.66 -4.53
N LYS A 9 6.94 18.86 -5.61
CA LYS A 9 5.78 18.06 -6.08
C LYS A 9 5.52 16.81 -5.22
N ALA A 10 6.30 16.57 -4.17
CA ALA A 10 6.20 15.38 -3.32
C ALA A 10 4.93 15.38 -2.43
N GLN A 11 4.49 16.57 -2.00
CA GLN A 11 3.28 16.76 -1.21
C GLN A 11 2.09 17.11 -2.09
N LYS A 12 0.93 16.55 -1.76
CA LYS A 12 -0.35 16.97 -2.34
C LYS A 12 -0.82 18.23 -1.63
N ARG A 13 -1.50 19.10 -2.39
CA ARG A 13 -2.03 20.38 -1.94
C ARG A 13 -3.53 20.42 -2.25
N LYS A 14 -4.33 20.97 -1.35
CA LYS A 14 -5.72 21.35 -1.64
C LYS A 14 -6.02 22.64 -0.89
N LYS A 15 -6.68 23.55 -1.59
CA LYS A 15 -7.23 24.76 -0.99
C LYS A 15 -8.52 24.37 -0.27
N LEU A 16 -8.58 24.66 1.03
CA LEU A 16 -9.77 24.48 1.85
C LEU A 16 -10.21 25.83 2.39
N LYS A 17 -11.49 25.99 2.70
CA LYS A 17 -11.96 27.08 3.55
C LYS A 17 -11.92 26.62 5.00
N THR A 18 -11.34 27.44 5.88
CA THR A 18 -11.40 27.23 7.33
C THR A 18 -12.72 27.78 7.88
N PRO A 19 -13.13 27.39 9.10
CA PRO A 19 -14.34 27.92 9.74
C PRO A 19 -14.38 29.46 9.84
N GLY A 20 -13.22 30.12 9.95
CA GLY A 20 -13.09 31.58 9.92
C GLY A 20 -13.17 32.20 8.51
N ASN A 21 -13.71 31.48 7.53
CA ASN A 21 -13.86 31.89 6.13
C ASN A 21 -12.53 32.24 5.40
N GLN A 22 -11.39 31.75 5.90
CA GLN A 22 -10.09 31.96 5.26
C GLN A 22 -9.77 30.81 4.30
N SER A 23 -9.24 31.11 3.13
CA SER A 23 -8.78 30.09 2.17
C SER A 23 -7.34 29.68 2.46
N VAL A 24 -7.14 28.49 3.02
CA VAL A 24 -5.80 27.97 3.39
C VAL A 24 -5.43 26.77 2.53
N SER A 25 -4.15 26.69 2.13
CA SER A 25 -3.60 25.53 1.41
C SER A 25 -3.12 24.47 2.41
N HIS A 26 -3.84 23.36 2.52
CA HIS A 26 -3.37 22.22 3.31
C HIS A 26 -2.47 21.31 2.50
N TYR A 27 -1.37 20.90 3.13
CA TYR A 27 -0.38 20.00 2.55
C TYR A 27 -0.48 18.63 3.22
N TRP A 28 -0.49 17.56 2.43
CA TRP A 28 -0.40 16.21 2.96
C TRP A 28 0.46 15.34 2.07
N ARG A 29 0.90 14.22 2.63
CA ARG A 29 1.76 13.28 1.91
C ARG A 29 0.93 12.38 0.99
N LYS A 30 1.46 12.04 -0.20
CA LYS A 30 0.80 11.17 -1.20
C LYS A 30 0.42 9.80 -0.63
N LYS A 31 -0.68 9.22 -1.11
CA LYS A 31 -1.04 7.82 -0.86
C LYS A 31 -0.06 6.91 -1.63
N PRO A 32 0.41 5.80 -1.04
CA PRO A 32 1.30 4.87 -1.73
C PRO A 32 0.59 4.15 -2.89
N SER A 33 1.39 3.55 -3.78
CA SER A 33 0.91 2.63 -4.82
C SER A 33 0.26 1.39 -4.21
N LYS A 34 -0.45 0.62 -5.04
CA LYS A 34 -0.99 -0.68 -4.63
C LYS A 34 0.17 -1.66 -4.41
N ALA A 35 0.03 -2.56 -3.44
CA ALA A 35 0.95 -3.69 -3.31
C ALA A 35 0.79 -4.61 -4.53
N GLN A 36 1.90 -5.19 -4.99
CA GLN A 36 1.96 -6.04 -6.18
C GLN A 36 2.49 -7.42 -5.81
N CYS A 37 2.05 -8.43 -6.57
CA CYS A 37 2.61 -9.77 -6.51
C CYS A 37 4.07 -9.76 -6.99
N ALA A 38 4.96 -10.49 -6.32
CA ALA A 38 6.37 -10.56 -6.68
C ALA A 38 6.62 -11.15 -8.08
N ILE A 39 5.81 -12.12 -8.51
CA ILE A 39 5.99 -12.82 -9.80
C ILE A 39 5.22 -12.09 -10.91
N CYS A 40 3.89 -12.09 -10.83
CA CYS A 40 3.05 -11.59 -11.93
C CYS A 40 2.75 -10.08 -11.86
N LYS A 41 3.26 -9.35 -10.84
CA LYS A 41 3.06 -7.91 -10.64
C LYS A 41 1.58 -7.45 -10.55
N LYS A 42 0.64 -8.39 -10.48
CA LYS A 42 -0.79 -8.11 -10.27
C LYS A 42 -1.02 -7.45 -8.91
N SER A 43 -1.97 -6.52 -8.85
CA SER A 43 -2.27 -5.81 -7.59
C SER A 43 -2.89 -6.75 -6.55
N LEU A 44 -2.37 -6.70 -5.33
CA LEU A 44 -2.93 -7.40 -4.17
C LEU A 44 -4.02 -6.53 -3.53
N GLN A 45 -5.29 -6.96 -3.63
CA GLN A 45 -6.43 -6.19 -3.11
C GLN A 45 -6.54 -6.24 -1.59
N ALA A 46 -6.10 -7.35 -0.97
CA ALA A 46 -6.18 -7.56 0.47
C ALA A 46 -5.25 -6.63 1.27
N VAL A 47 -4.21 -6.07 0.64
CA VAL A 47 -3.22 -5.24 1.34
C VAL A 47 -3.66 -3.77 1.28
N PRO A 48 -3.88 -3.13 2.43
CA PRO A 48 -4.35 -1.74 2.46
C PRO A 48 -3.25 -0.79 1.99
N ARG A 49 -3.65 0.25 1.25
CA ARG A 49 -2.75 1.29 0.71
C ARG A 49 -2.40 2.32 1.77
N LEU A 50 -1.63 1.91 2.77
CA LEU A 50 -1.23 2.74 3.91
C LEU A 50 0.28 2.94 3.94
N ARG A 51 0.69 4.08 4.51
CA ARG A 51 2.10 4.33 4.81
C ARG A 51 2.55 3.46 5.98
N PRO A 52 3.85 3.12 6.11
CA PRO A 52 4.35 2.26 7.19
C PRO A 52 3.88 2.70 8.58
N ALA A 53 3.93 4.01 8.88
CA ALA A 53 3.46 4.56 10.15
C ALA A 53 1.95 4.33 10.43
N LYS A 54 1.11 4.34 9.39
CA LYS A 54 -0.33 4.05 9.52
C LYS A 54 -0.59 2.55 9.52
N MET A 55 0.17 1.78 8.75
CA MET A 55 0.07 0.33 8.67
C MET A 55 0.40 -0.32 10.02
N LYS A 56 1.39 0.22 10.76
CA LYS A 56 1.69 -0.23 12.14
C LYS A 56 0.50 -0.12 13.10
N LYS A 57 -0.43 0.81 12.85
CA LYS A 57 -1.61 1.04 13.70
C LYS A 57 -2.81 0.14 13.35
N THR A 58 -2.77 -0.59 12.24
CA THR A 58 -3.87 -1.48 11.85
C THR A 58 -3.74 -2.87 12.47
N THR A 59 -4.83 -3.62 12.57
CA THR A 59 -4.80 -5.01 13.09
C THR A 59 -4.08 -5.95 12.13
N ARG A 60 -3.54 -7.08 12.62
CA ARG A 60 -2.87 -8.09 11.77
C ARG A 60 -3.79 -8.62 10.66
N VAL A 61 -5.05 -8.89 10.97
CA VAL A 61 -6.05 -9.41 10.01
C VAL A 61 -6.34 -8.41 8.90
N SER A 62 -6.41 -7.11 9.21
CA SER A 62 -6.65 -6.08 8.18
C SER A 62 -5.49 -5.86 7.20
N ARG A 63 -4.29 -6.39 7.49
CA ARG A 63 -3.09 -6.18 6.66
C ARG A 63 -2.94 -7.24 5.57
N ARG A 64 -3.54 -8.42 5.74
CA ARG A 64 -3.28 -9.61 4.91
C ARG A 64 -4.53 -10.49 4.83
N ALA A 65 -4.65 -11.29 3.78
CA ALA A 65 -5.65 -12.35 3.75
C ALA A 65 -5.22 -13.53 4.63
N ASN A 66 -6.17 -14.36 5.07
CA ASN A 66 -5.91 -15.50 5.97
C ASN A 66 -5.08 -16.63 5.36
N ARG A 67 -4.90 -16.67 4.03
CA ARG A 67 -4.04 -17.65 3.35
C ARG A 67 -2.54 -17.37 3.58
N PRO A 68 -1.66 -18.39 3.49
CA PRO A 68 -0.21 -18.21 3.58
C PRO A 68 0.32 -17.24 2.51
N GLU A 69 1.39 -16.52 2.85
CA GLU A 69 2.12 -15.57 1.99
C GLU A 69 1.24 -14.60 1.18
N SER A 70 0.09 -14.21 1.74
CA SER A 70 -0.91 -13.39 1.05
C SER A 70 -0.48 -11.94 0.74
N GLY A 71 0.58 -11.46 1.41
CA GLY A 71 1.18 -10.14 1.17
C GLY A 71 2.26 -10.12 0.09
N ARG A 72 2.72 -11.28 -0.39
CA ARG A 72 3.82 -11.41 -1.35
C ARG A 72 3.38 -12.01 -2.69
N TYR A 73 2.55 -13.05 -2.64
CA TYR A 73 2.07 -13.77 -3.82
C TYR A 73 0.56 -13.63 -4.01
N CYS A 74 0.09 -13.64 -5.26
CA CYS A 74 -1.34 -13.82 -5.56
C CYS A 74 -1.75 -15.29 -5.39
N ALA A 75 -3.05 -15.57 -5.32
CA ALA A 75 -3.53 -16.94 -5.09
C ALA A 75 -3.05 -17.93 -6.17
N LYS A 76 -3.08 -17.50 -7.45
CA LYS A 76 -2.65 -18.32 -8.59
C LYS A 76 -1.16 -18.68 -8.54
N CYS A 77 -0.29 -17.68 -8.32
CA CYS A 77 1.15 -17.92 -8.24
C CYS A 77 1.54 -18.71 -6.99
N LEU A 78 0.81 -18.56 -5.88
CA LEU A 78 1.05 -19.37 -4.69
C LEU A 78 0.70 -20.84 -4.95
N GLN A 79 -0.40 -21.10 -5.65
CA GLN A 79 -0.79 -22.46 -6.01
C GLN A 79 0.23 -23.16 -6.90
N THR A 80 0.81 -22.48 -7.88
CA THR A 80 1.85 -23.06 -8.76
C THR A 80 3.11 -23.38 -7.98
N LEU A 81 3.58 -22.45 -7.14
CA LEU A 81 4.76 -22.65 -6.30
C LEU A 81 4.59 -23.83 -5.34
N LEU A 82 3.40 -23.99 -4.73
CA LEU A 82 3.13 -25.11 -3.84
C LEU A 82 3.17 -26.45 -4.59
N LYS A 83 2.63 -26.51 -5.81
CA LYS A 83 2.70 -27.73 -6.64
C LYS A 83 4.14 -28.07 -7.01
N GLU A 84 4.91 -27.08 -7.46
CA GLU A 84 6.32 -27.24 -7.79
C GLU A 84 7.13 -27.73 -6.59
N SER A 85 6.89 -27.18 -5.38
CA SER A 85 7.60 -27.62 -4.18
C SER A 85 7.28 -29.06 -3.78
N VAL A 86 6.04 -29.52 -3.99
CA VAL A 86 5.65 -30.90 -3.68
C VAL A 86 6.34 -31.86 -4.65
N TRP A 87 6.31 -31.58 -5.95
CA TRP A 87 7.00 -32.42 -6.93
C TRP A 87 8.50 -32.50 -6.70
N GLN A 88 9.14 -31.39 -6.31
CA GLN A 88 10.57 -31.37 -5.98
C GLN A 88 10.90 -32.12 -4.69
N SER A 89 9.95 -32.31 -3.79
CA SER A 89 10.16 -33.02 -2.52
C SER A 89 9.99 -34.54 -2.64
N GLU A 90 9.27 -34.99 -3.67
CA GLU A 90 9.00 -36.40 -3.95
C GLU A 90 10.02 -37.03 -4.91
N ALA A 91 10.82 -36.19 -5.59
CA ALA A 91 11.94 -36.59 -6.45
C ALA A 91 13.26 -36.64 -5.66
#